data_AF-A0A1I0GPE0-F1
#
_entry.id   AF-A0A1I0GPE0-F1
#
_cell.length_a   1.000
_cell.length_b   1.000
_cell.length_c   1.000
_cell.angle_alpha   90.00
_cell.angle_beta   90.00
_cell.angle_gamma   90.00
#
_symmetry.space_group_name_H-M   'P 1'
#
loop_
_entity.id
_entity.type
_entity.pdbx_description
1 polymer ?
#
loop_
_entity_poly.entity_id
_entity_poly.type
_entity_poly.pdbx_seq_one_letter_code
_entity_poly.pdbx_strand_id
1 'polypeptide(L)'
;MNRKIILYLLCISILCIVFFKVSDKQIYTDNSNVMTLEEAIKLINDRVNSKKKTKFLTINEPYVYPILPGTKEWENFKSKSEMMDACQIPSEIVDAMSTEALTLSVINHPLLDTEVLSYDNYTQGFDSFVSDFDAAKVLLEREDFAINLAKIYLDTPVLNKEQSSNLQDTMLDFIVKETVLAVPQVFNLLKEDEAEALIVIAKNKMKEKSENEETYGSSVNTFFIVRAAVSGKSNRND
;
A
#
# COMPACT_ATOMS: atom_id res chain seq x y z
N MET A 1 -17.30 -10.72 -48.07
CA MET A 1 -16.71 -9.79 -47.08
C MET A 1 -16.06 -8.63 -47.83
N ASN A 2 -16.57 -7.41 -47.63
CA ASN A 2 -16.26 -6.26 -48.49
C ASN A 2 -14.80 -5.80 -48.30
N ARG A 3 -14.02 -5.71 -49.38
CA ARG A 3 -12.58 -5.33 -49.35
C ARG A 3 -12.32 -4.01 -48.60
N LYS A 4 -13.31 -3.11 -48.60
CA LYS A 4 -13.27 -1.84 -47.85
C LYS A 4 -13.33 -2.02 -46.32
N ILE A 5 -14.05 -3.03 -45.83
CA ILE A 5 -14.20 -3.30 -44.39
C ILE A 5 -12.91 -3.91 -43.82
N ILE A 6 -12.24 -4.79 -44.57
CA ILE A 6 -10.96 -5.40 -44.16
C ILE A 6 -9.86 -4.34 -44.08
N LEU A 7 -9.83 -3.40 -45.04
CA LEU A 7 -8.89 -2.29 -45.03
C LEU A 7 -9.11 -1.33 -43.85
N TYR A 8 -10.37 -1.07 -43.50
CA TYR A 8 -10.73 -0.22 -42.36
C TYR A 8 -10.33 -0.84 -41.02
N LEU A 9 -10.52 -2.15 -40.85
CA LEU A 9 -10.12 -2.87 -39.63
C LEU A 9 -8.59 -2.97 -39.47
N LEU A 10 -7.85 -3.12 -40.58
CA LEU A 10 -6.38 -3.08 -40.57
C LEU A 10 -5.84 -1.67 -40.25
N CYS A 11 -6.51 -0.61 -40.73
CA CYS A 11 -6.13 0.76 -40.37
C CYS A 11 -6.37 1.05 -38.88
N ILE A 12 -7.47 0.57 -38.30
CA ILE A 12 -7.77 0.74 -36.87
C ILE A 12 -6.76 -0.02 -36.00
N SER A 13 -6.39 -1.26 -36.36
CA SER A 13 -5.41 -2.03 -35.57
C SER A 13 -4.01 -1.40 -35.62
N ILE A 14 -3.59 -0.88 -36.78
CA ILE A 14 -2.32 -0.15 -36.93
C ILE A 14 -2.36 1.17 -36.14
N LEU A 15 -3.48 1.90 -36.18
CA LEU A 15 -3.66 3.11 -35.35
C LEU A 15 -3.65 2.80 -33.85
N CYS A 16 -4.26 1.70 -33.40
CA CYS A 16 -4.21 1.27 -32.00
C CYS A 16 -2.80 0.86 -31.57
N ILE A 17 -2.03 0.16 -32.43
CA ILE A 17 -0.64 -0.20 -32.13
C ILE A 17 0.25 1.05 -32.11
N VAL A 18 0.04 2.01 -33.00
CA VAL A 18 0.77 3.29 -32.99
C VAL A 18 0.37 4.12 -31.77
N PHE A 19 -0.90 4.16 -31.36
CA PHE A 19 -1.32 4.83 -30.12
C PHE A 19 -0.78 4.14 -28.86
N PHE A 20 -0.76 2.81 -28.80
CA PHE A 20 -0.11 2.07 -27.69
C PHE A 20 1.39 2.37 -27.65
N LYS A 21 2.06 2.36 -28.80
CA LYS A 21 3.50 2.59 -28.90
C LYS A 21 3.90 4.06 -28.73
N VAL A 22 2.98 5.00 -28.97
CA VAL A 22 3.15 6.45 -28.73
C VAL A 22 2.86 6.78 -27.26
N SER A 23 1.94 6.07 -26.59
CA SER A 23 1.74 6.21 -25.14
C SER A 23 2.95 5.74 -24.34
N ASP A 24 3.73 4.79 -24.85
CA ASP A 24 4.99 4.34 -24.26
C ASP A 24 6.19 5.28 -24.51
N LYS A 25 6.05 6.33 -25.34
CA LYS A 25 7.19 7.11 -25.83
C LYS A 25 7.20 8.59 -25.50
N GLN A 26 6.43 9.06 -24.51
CA GLN A 26 6.51 10.48 -24.16
C GLN A 26 6.24 10.84 -22.71
N ILE A 27 6.94 10.20 -21.78
CA ILE A 27 7.49 10.85 -20.57
C ILE A 27 8.79 10.10 -20.18
N TYR A 28 9.93 10.44 -20.77
CA TYR A 28 11.25 10.21 -20.16
C TYR A 28 12.24 11.17 -20.84
N THR A 29 12.14 12.43 -20.46
CA THR A 29 13.20 13.41 -20.69
C THR A 29 14.18 13.36 -19.53
N ASP A 30 15.45 13.23 -19.91
CA ASP A 30 16.69 13.50 -19.17
C ASP A 30 17.21 12.43 -18.19
N ASN A 31 18.30 11.78 -18.62
CA ASN A 31 19.08 10.82 -17.86
C ASN A 31 20.24 11.57 -17.20
N SER A 32 19.92 12.36 -16.16
CA SER A 32 20.87 12.75 -15.13
C SER A 32 20.18 12.69 -13.77
N ASN A 33 20.62 11.74 -12.94
CA ASN A 33 20.24 11.52 -11.54
C ASN A 33 18.92 10.76 -11.22
N VAL A 34 18.63 9.64 -11.89
CA VAL A 34 17.61 8.69 -11.39
C VAL A 34 18.15 8.00 -10.12
N MET A 35 17.43 8.12 -9.00
CA MET A 35 17.79 7.47 -7.74
C MET A 35 17.97 5.96 -7.91
N THR A 36 19.12 5.44 -7.50
CA THR A 36 19.39 4.00 -7.49
C THR A 36 18.69 3.29 -6.34
N LEU A 37 18.55 1.97 -6.42
CA LEU A 37 17.98 1.18 -5.31
C LEU A 37 18.80 1.32 -4.03
N GLU A 38 20.14 1.36 -4.13
CA GLU A 38 21.02 1.52 -2.96
C GLU A 38 20.82 2.89 -2.29
N GLU A 39 20.70 3.95 -3.08
CA GLU A 39 20.40 5.30 -2.58
C GLU A 39 19.02 5.37 -1.94
N ALA A 40 18.00 4.76 -2.56
CA ALA A 40 16.65 4.69 -2.02
C ALA A 40 16.61 3.97 -0.67
N ILE A 41 17.24 2.80 -0.57
CA ILE A 41 17.36 2.02 0.68
C ILE A 41 18.05 2.84 1.76
N LYS A 42 19.18 3.48 1.41
CA LYS A 42 19.93 4.31 2.35
C LYS A 42 19.08 5.49 2.84
N LEU A 43 18.36 6.16 1.94
CA LEU A 43 17.49 7.28 2.27
C LEU A 43 16.40 6.89 3.27
N ILE A 44 15.64 5.82 3.00
CA ILE A 44 14.57 5.37 3.90
C ILE A 44 15.13 5.02 5.29
N ASN A 45 16.25 4.28 5.35
CA ASN A 45 16.91 3.92 6.60
C ASN A 45 17.38 5.17 7.38
N ASP A 46 18.04 6.11 6.70
CA ASP A 46 18.54 7.35 7.32
C ASP A 46 17.37 8.20 7.86
N ARG A 47 16.25 8.28 7.11
CA ARG A 47 15.06 9.04 7.53
C ARG A 47 14.43 8.47 8.80
N VAL A 48 14.20 7.16 8.86
CA VAL A 48 13.64 6.51 10.06
C VAL A 48 14.57 6.67 11.26
N ASN A 49 15.88 6.46 11.09
CA ASN A 49 16.86 6.59 12.17
C ASN A 49 17.07 8.05 12.65
N SER A 50 16.85 9.04 11.78
CA SER A 50 17.03 10.45 12.12
C SER A 50 15.94 11.02 13.03
N LYS A 51 14.78 10.35 13.12
CA LYS A 51 13.67 10.87 13.90
C LYS A 51 13.85 10.57 15.39
N LYS A 52 13.73 11.64 16.18
CA LYS A 52 14.02 11.64 17.62
C LYS A 52 12.97 10.79 18.33
N LYS A 53 13.41 9.76 19.06
CA LYS A 53 12.52 8.94 19.91
C LYS A 53 11.84 9.85 20.94
N THR A 54 10.54 10.09 20.79
CA THR A 54 9.77 10.90 21.74
C THR A 54 9.77 10.20 23.10
N LYS A 55 10.06 10.94 24.17
CA LYS A 55 10.42 10.46 25.52
C LYS A 55 9.34 9.61 26.22
N PHE A 56 8.16 9.43 25.64
CA PHE A 56 7.01 8.74 26.23
C PHE A 56 6.56 7.47 25.49
N LEU A 57 7.20 7.11 24.37
CA LEU A 57 6.86 5.90 23.62
C LEU A 57 7.57 4.68 24.22
N THR A 58 6.84 3.89 24.99
CA THR A 58 7.37 2.72 25.72
C THR A 58 6.98 1.38 25.10
N ILE A 59 5.95 1.32 24.26
CA ILE A 59 5.46 0.10 23.62
C ILE A 59 6.03 0.02 22.20
N ASN A 60 6.84 -1.00 21.93
CA ASN A 60 7.45 -1.21 20.61
C ASN A 60 6.90 -2.43 19.86
N GLU A 61 5.97 -3.18 20.48
CA GLU A 61 5.32 -4.32 19.86
C GLU A 61 3.94 -3.93 19.32
N PRO A 62 3.49 -4.50 18.19
CA PRO A 62 2.14 -4.28 17.68
C PRO A 62 1.08 -4.78 18.67
N TYR A 63 -0.09 -4.18 18.59
CA TYR A 63 -1.24 -4.58 19.38
C TYR A 63 -1.76 -5.92 18.87
N VAL A 64 -2.03 -6.85 19.80
CA VAL A 64 -2.62 -8.15 19.49
C VAL A 64 -4.13 -8.05 19.74
N TYR A 65 -4.89 -8.06 18.66
CA TYR A 65 -6.36 -7.99 18.72
C TYR A 65 -6.93 -9.22 19.43
N PRO A 66 -7.72 -9.04 20.50
CA PRO A 66 -8.18 -10.16 21.33
C PRO A 66 -9.31 -10.98 20.69
N ILE A 67 -10.05 -10.37 19.75
CA ILE A 67 -11.18 -10.99 19.05
C ILE A 67 -10.88 -10.89 17.56
N LEU A 68 -10.87 -12.03 16.87
CA LEU A 68 -10.44 -12.16 15.47
C LEU A 68 -11.50 -12.89 14.63
N PRO A 69 -11.56 -12.67 13.31
CA PRO A 69 -12.38 -13.47 12.42
C PRO A 69 -12.18 -14.97 12.65
N GLY A 70 -13.28 -15.70 12.83
CA GLY A 70 -13.28 -17.14 13.11
C GLY A 70 -13.28 -17.53 14.59
N THR A 71 -13.23 -16.58 15.53
CA THR A 71 -13.54 -16.88 16.94
C THR A 71 -15.04 -16.90 17.21
N LYS A 72 -15.47 -17.58 18.28
CA LYS A 72 -16.89 -17.65 18.66
C LYS A 72 -17.46 -16.28 19.00
N GLU A 73 -16.64 -15.43 19.62
CA GLU A 73 -16.99 -14.05 19.94
C GLU A 73 -17.23 -13.24 18.66
N TRP A 74 -16.39 -13.41 17.64
CA TRP A 74 -16.53 -12.72 16.36
C TRP A 74 -17.81 -13.10 15.61
N GLU A 75 -18.17 -14.39 15.62
CA GLU A 75 -19.41 -14.88 14.99
C GLU A 75 -20.69 -14.30 15.62
N ASN A 76 -20.61 -13.81 16.85
CA ASN A 76 -21.74 -13.21 17.54
C ASN A 76 -22.01 -11.77 17.09
N PHE A 77 -21.03 -11.07 16.51
CA PHE A 77 -21.23 -9.71 16.02
C PHE A 77 -22.27 -9.66 14.90
N LYS A 78 -23.18 -8.69 14.96
CA LYS A 78 -24.30 -8.50 14.04
C LYS A 78 -24.11 -7.32 13.11
N SER A 79 -23.10 -6.49 13.35
CA SER A 79 -22.82 -5.32 12.54
C SER A 79 -21.32 -5.06 12.43
N LYS A 80 -20.94 -4.33 11.38
CA LYS A 80 -19.59 -3.77 11.22
C LYS A 80 -19.20 -2.92 12.44
N SER A 81 -20.13 -2.13 12.97
CA SER A 81 -19.87 -1.27 14.14
C SER A 81 -19.40 -2.09 15.33
N GLU A 82 -20.09 -3.20 15.64
CA GLU A 82 -19.69 -4.07 16.75
C GLU A 82 -18.30 -4.68 16.54
N MET A 83 -17.96 -5.04 15.29
CA MET A 83 -16.63 -5.57 14.96
C MET A 83 -15.54 -4.49 15.07
N MET A 84 -15.80 -3.26 14.61
CA MET A 84 -14.88 -2.12 14.77
C MET A 84 -14.69 -1.75 16.24
N ASP A 85 -15.76 -1.73 17.03
CA ASP A 85 -15.71 -1.46 18.47
C ASP A 85 -14.86 -2.49 19.21
N ALA A 86 -14.99 -3.77 18.85
CA ALA A 86 -14.18 -4.86 19.40
C ALA A 86 -12.69 -4.77 19.02
N CYS A 87 -12.37 -4.04 17.95
CA CYS A 87 -11.00 -3.83 17.46
C CYS A 87 -10.41 -2.48 17.88
N GLN A 88 -11.10 -1.65 18.68
CA GLN A 88 -10.47 -0.42 19.18
C GLN A 88 -9.27 -0.73 20.08
N ILE A 89 -8.22 0.08 19.95
CA ILE A 89 -7.07 0.04 20.84
C ILE A 89 -7.27 1.13 21.91
N PRO A 90 -7.17 0.80 23.22
CA PRO A 90 -7.28 1.79 24.28
C PRO A 90 -6.34 2.98 24.05
N SER A 91 -6.84 4.20 24.24
CA SER A 91 -6.11 5.44 23.92
C SER A 91 -4.76 5.54 24.64
N GLU A 92 -4.68 5.09 25.89
CA GLU A 92 -3.47 5.08 26.71
C GLU A 92 -2.42 4.13 26.15
N ILE A 93 -2.84 3.06 25.47
CA ILE A 93 -1.94 2.16 24.75
C ILE A 93 -1.46 2.85 23.48
N VAL A 94 -2.37 3.40 22.67
CA VAL A 94 -2.03 4.11 21.42
C VAL A 94 -0.98 5.21 21.66
N ASP A 95 -1.18 6.02 22.70
CA ASP A 95 -0.27 7.12 23.07
C ASP A 95 1.12 6.63 23.50
N ALA A 96 1.21 5.42 24.06
CA ALA A 96 2.47 4.82 24.48
C ALA A 96 3.17 4.02 23.36
N MET A 97 2.52 3.76 22.23
CA MET A 97 3.08 2.99 21.11
C MET A 97 4.02 3.81 20.24
N SER A 98 5.19 3.24 19.94
CA SER A 98 6.07 3.72 18.86
C SER A 98 5.32 3.80 17.53
N THR A 99 5.78 4.64 16.60
CA THR A 99 5.13 4.75 15.28
C THR A 99 5.18 3.44 14.50
N GLU A 100 6.30 2.72 14.57
CA GLU A 100 6.43 1.38 13.98
C GLU A 100 5.38 0.42 14.54
N ALA A 101 5.27 0.34 15.88
CA ALA A 101 4.31 -0.55 16.53
C ALA A 101 2.87 -0.19 16.18
N LEU A 102 2.51 1.11 16.20
CA LEU A 102 1.18 1.57 15.82
C LEU A 102 0.88 1.32 14.33
N THR A 103 1.87 1.48 13.47
CA THR A 103 1.76 1.17 12.04
C THR A 103 1.45 -0.30 11.83
N LEU A 104 2.20 -1.19 12.48
CA LEU A 104 1.97 -2.63 12.43
C LEU A 104 0.60 -3.01 12.99
N SER A 105 0.14 -2.38 14.08
CA SER A 105 -1.23 -2.58 14.57
C SER A 105 -2.27 -2.22 13.52
N VAL A 106 -2.14 -1.04 12.89
CA VAL A 106 -3.13 -0.53 11.92
C VAL A 106 -3.17 -1.41 10.67
N ILE A 107 -2.02 -1.80 10.11
CA ILE A 107 -2.00 -2.64 8.91
C ILE A 107 -2.40 -4.09 9.18
N ASN A 108 -2.31 -4.54 10.44
CA ASN A 108 -2.79 -5.86 10.87
C ASN A 108 -4.22 -5.82 11.44
N HIS A 109 -4.94 -4.71 11.28
CA HIS A 109 -6.31 -4.59 11.77
C HIS A 109 -7.21 -5.65 11.10
N PRO A 110 -8.01 -6.43 11.86
CA PRO A 110 -8.71 -7.61 11.31
C PRO A 110 -9.73 -7.31 10.20
N LEU A 111 -10.20 -6.07 10.12
CA LEU A 111 -11.15 -5.59 9.10
C LEU A 111 -10.51 -4.76 7.98
N LEU A 112 -9.20 -4.52 7.98
CA LEU A 112 -8.59 -3.63 6.97
C LEU A 112 -8.87 -4.13 5.55
N ASP A 113 -8.81 -5.44 5.33
CA ASP A 113 -9.03 -6.04 4.01
C ASP A 113 -10.46 -5.85 3.51
N THR A 114 -11.44 -6.06 4.38
CA THR A 114 -12.85 -5.89 4.03
C THR A 114 -13.23 -4.42 3.90
N GLU A 115 -12.59 -3.53 4.67
CA GLU A 115 -12.95 -2.11 4.72
C GLU A 115 -12.18 -1.24 3.74
N VAL A 116 -11.03 -1.69 3.24
CA VAL A 116 -10.20 -0.90 2.31
C VAL A 116 -10.03 -1.63 0.98
N LEU A 117 -9.63 -2.90 1.01
CA LEU A 117 -9.27 -3.62 -0.21
C LEU A 117 -10.48 -4.05 -1.04
N SER A 118 -11.65 -4.18 -0.40
CA SER A 118 -12.90 -4.62 -1.04
C SER A 118 -13.73 -3.47 -1.63
N TYR A 119 -13.31 -2.21 -1.44
CA TYR A 119 -13.99 -1.05 -2.00
C TYR A 119 -13.59 -0.81 -3.46
N ASP A 120 -14.57 -0.43 -4.29
CA ASP A 120 -14.32 0.07 -5.67
C ASP A 120 -13.47 1.35 -5.69
N ASN A 121 -13.38 2.04 -4.55
CA ASN A 121 -12.64 3.27 -4.37
C ASN A 121 -11.76 3.21 -3.12
N TYR A 122 -10.49 2.86 -3.30
CA TYR A 122 -9.51 2.74 -2.22
C TYR A 122 -9.44 3.98 -1.31
N THR A 123 -9.52 5.20 -1.87
CA THR A 123 -9.51 6.43 -1.08
C THR A 123 -10.70 6.48 -0.11
N GLN A 124 -11.91 6.16 -0.60
CA GLN A 124 -13.13 6.18 0.20
C GLN A 124 -13.14 5.04 1.23
N GLY A 125 -12.67 3.85 0.86
CA GLY A 125 -12.54 2.73 1.80
C GLY A 125 -11.60 3.08 2.94
N PHE A 126 -10.44 3.66 2.63
CA PHE A 126 -9.49 4.12 3.64
C PHE A 126 -10.04 5.25 4.51
N ASP A 127 -10.76 6.22 3.94
CA ASP A 127 -11.44 7.28 4.72
C ASP A 127 -12.47 6.70 5.70
N SER A 128 -13.27 5.72 5.25
CA SER A 128 -14.25 5.06 6.12
C SER A 128 -13.55 4.28 7.23
N PHE A 129 -12.49 3.54 6.91
CA PHE A 129 -11.70 2.79 7.88
C PHE A 129 -11.11 3.72 8.95
N VAL A 130 -10.49 4.83 8.53
CA VAL A 130 -9.92 5.84 9.43
C VAL A 130 -11.00 6.49 10.29
N SER A 131 -12.18 6.81 9.73
CA SER A 131 -13.29 7.39 10.47
C SER A 131 -13.75 6.49 11.62
N ASP A 132 -13.73 5.18 11.41
CA ASP A 132 -14.24 4.18 12.36
C ASP A 132 -13.16 3.63 13.30
N PHE A 133 -11.88 4.00 13.14
CA PHE A 133 -10.77 3.48 13.95
C PHE A 133 -9.85 4.58 14.51
N ASP A 134 -9.94 4.83 15.81
CA ASP A 134 -9.28 5.99 16.44
C ASP A 134 -7.75 5.90 16.37
N ALA A 135 -7.18 4.70 16.48
CA ALA A 135 -5.73 4.51 16.34
C ALA A 135 -5.20 4.88 14.95
N ALA A 136 -5.99 4.69 13.88
CA ALA A 136 -5.61 5.13 12.53
C ALA A 136 -5.63 6.66 12.38
N LYS A 137 -6.57 7.35 13.05
CA LYS A 137 -6.60 8.83 13.11
C LYS A 137 -5.33 9.36 13.76
N VAL A 138 -4.99 8.82 14.94
CA VAL A 138 -3.75 9.19 15.66
C VAL A 138 -2.51 8.90 14.81
N LEU A 139 -2.47 7.77 14.11
CA LEU A 139 -1.34 7.42 13.26
C LEU A 139 -1.15 8.40 12.10
N LEU A 140 -2.23 8.86 11.45
CA LEU A 140 -2.16 9.84 10.35
C LEU A 140 -1.63 11.21 10.79
N GLU A 141 -1.76 11.55 12.07
CA GLU A 141 -1.19 12.77 12.64
C GLU A 141 0.32 12.65 12.91
N ARG A 142 0.90 11.44 12.84
CA ARG A 142 2.33 11.23 13.06
C ARG A 142 3.11 11.52 11.78
N GLU A 143 3.94 12.57 11.81
CA GLU A 143 4.81 12.96 10.69
C GLU A 143 5.71 11.82 10.18
N ASP A 144 5.97 10.79 10.99
CA ASP A 144 6.81 9.65 10.65
C ASP A 144 6.06 8.40 10.23
N PHE A 145 4.74 8.44 10.13
CA PHE A 145 3.96 7.27 9.74
C PHE A 145 4.36 6.73 8.36
N ALA A 146 4.23 7.52 7.29
CA ALA A 146 4.41 7.02 5.93
C ALA A 146 5.83 6.49 5.68
N ILE A 147 6.85 7.15 6.25
CA ILE A 147 8.24 6.69 6.13
C ILE A 147 8.51 5.41 6.93
N ASN A 148 7.87 5.23 8.10
CA ASN A 148 7.94 3.96 8.84
C ASN A 148 7.24 2.83 8.06
N LEU A 149 6.08 3.08 7.45
CA LEU A 149 5.42 2.08 6.61
C LEU A 149 6.25 1.72 5.38
N ALA A 150 6.91 2.70 4.75
CA ALA A 150 7.84 2.45 3.63
C ALA A 150 9.04 1.60 4.07
N LYS A 151 9.55 1.80 5.29
CA LYS A 151 10.61 0.98 5.90
C LYS A 151 10.15 -0.44 6.18
N ILE A 152 8.97 -0.63 6.78
CA ILE A 152 8.37 -1.96 6.99
C ILE A 152 8.22 -2.70 5.64
N TYR A 153 7.73 -2.01 4.60
CA TYR A 153 7.59 -2.57 3.26
C TYR A 153 8.93 -2.93 2.63
N LEU A 154 9.95 -2.07 2.77
CA LEU A 154 11.31 -2.34 2.32
C LEU A 154 11.86 -3.63 2.95
N ASP A 155 11.68 -3.78 4.26
CA ASP A 155 12.20 -4.90 5.04
C ASP A 155 11.41 -6.21 4.84
N THR A 156 10.20 -6.13 4.29
CA THR A 156 9.38 -7.31 3.99
C THR A 156 9.99 -8.09 2.82
N PRO A 157 10.50 -9.32 3.03
CA PRO A 157 11.13 -10.07 1.95
C PRO A 157 10.08 -10.57 0.94
N VAL A 158 10.46 -10.61 -0.34
CA VAL A 158 9.70 -11.36 -1.35
C VAL A 158 10.09 -12.83 -1.22
N LEU A 159 9.11 -13.67 -0.90
CA LEU A 159 9.29 -15.10 -0.66
C LEU A 159 8.90 -15.90 -1.90
N ASN A 160 9.62 -16.97 -2.17
CA ASN A 160 9.16 -17.99 -3.10
C ASN A 160 8.18 -18.96 -2.41
N LYS A 161 7.59 -19.87 -3.19
CA LYS A 161 6.62 -20.84 -2.69
C LYS A 161 7.16 -21.74 -1.57
N GLU A 162 8.44 -22.11 -1.64
CA GLU A 162 9.06 -23.01 -0.66
C GLU A 162 9.34 -22.31 0.68
N GLN A 163 9.60 -21.00 0.63
CA GLN A 163 9.86 -20.18 1.80
C GLN A 163 8.57 -19.73 2.50
N SER A 164 7.48 -19.59 1.75
CA SER A 164 6.20 -19.14 2.28
C SER A 164 5.46 -20.26 3.03
N SER A 165 5.17 -20.06 4.31
CA SER A 165 4.31 -20.96 5.09
C SER A 165 2.84 -20.93 4.67
N ASN A 166 2.37 -19.77 4.17
CA ASN A 166 1.03 -19.58 3.61
C ASN A 166 1.11 -18.55 2.48
N LEU A 167 0.83 -19.01 1.24
CA LEU A 167 0.92 -18.16 0.05
C LEU A 167 -0.11 -17.03 0.08
N GLN A 168 -1.32 -17.30 0.60
CA GLN A 168 -2.38 -16.30 0.67
C GLN A 168 -2.01 -15.20 1.65
N ASP A 169 -1.52 -15.55 2.84
CA ASP A 169 -1.09 -14.57 3.85
C ASP A 169 0.08 -13.73 3.33
N THR A 170 1.06 -14.37 2.69
CA THR A 170 2.21 -13.67 2.08
C THR A 170 1.78 -12.70 0.98
N MET A 171 0.84 -13.09 0.13
CA MET A 171 0.28 -12.24 -0.91
C MET A 171 -0.48 -11.06 -0.31
N LEU A 172 -1.37 -11.34 0.65
CA LEU A 172 -2.24 -10.36 1.32
C LEU A 172 -1.42 -9.31 2.07
N ASP A 173 -0.37 -9.75 2.76
CA ASP A 173 0.57 -8.89 3.47
C ASP A 173 1.18 -7.80 2.57
N PHE A 174 1.55 -8.16 1.33
CA PHE A 174 1.99 -7.21 0.31
C PHE A 174 0.85 -6.32 -0.19
N ILE A 175 -0.34 -6.89 -0.46
CA ILE A 175 -1.50 -6.12 -0.95
C ILE A 175 -1.85 -5.01 0.05
N VAL A 176 -1.90 -5.33 1.34
CA VAL A 176 -2.20 -4.38 2.41
C VAL A 176 -1.18 -3.25 2.42
N LYS A 177 0.11 -3.58 2.54
CA LYS A 177 1.18 -2.57 2.62
C LYS A 177 1.19 -1.67 1.38
N GLU A 178 1.08 -2.26 0.19
CA GLU A 178 1.10 -1.53 -1.06
C GLU A 178 -0.14 -0.66 -1.26
N THR A 179 -1.31 -1.12 -0.85
CA THR A 179 -2.54 -0.33 -0.93
C THR A 179 -2.51 0.84 0.03
N VAL A 180 -2.14 0.61 1.29
CA VAL A 180 -2.04 1.68 2.30
C VAL A 180 -0.96 2.69 1.93
N LEU A 181 0.19 2.27 1.40
CA LEU A 181 1.21 3.20 0.89
C LEU A 181 0.75 4.01 -0.32
N ALA A 182 -0.17 3.47 -1.13
CA ALA A 182 -0.60 4.08 -2.38
C ALA A 182 -1.76 5.07 -2.25
N VAL A 183 -2.59 4.96 -1.19
CA VAL A 183 -3.71 5.89 -1.00
C VAL A 183 -3.19 7.32 -0.72
N PRO A 184 -3.87 8.36 -1.22
CA PRO A 184 -3.39 9.75 -1.11
C PRO A 184 -3.15 10.22 0.33
N GLN A 185 -3.97 9.74 1.27
CA GLN A 185 -3.90 10.08 2.70
C GLN A 185 -2.55 9.70 3.32
N VAL A 186 -1.88 8.68 2.78
CA VAL A 186 -0.58 8.21 3.26
C VAL A 186 0.54 8.64 2.32
N PHE A 187 0.36 8.47 1.01
CA PHE A 187 1.40 8.81 0.02
C PHE A 187 1.81 10.29 0.09
N ASN A 188 0.85 11.19 0.33
CA ASN A 188 1.12 12.63 0.39
C ASN A 188 1.80 13.08 1.70
N LEU A 189 1.97 12.19 2.68
CA LEU A 189 2.76 12.45 3.88
C LEU A 189 4.27 12.30 3.63
N LEU A 190 4.66 11.62 2.55
CA LEU A 190 6.06 11.46 2.16
C LEU A 190 6.58 12.77 1.59
N LYS A 191 7.84 13.09 1.91
CA LYS A 191 8.59 14.11 1.16
C LYS A 191 8.84 13.64 -0.26
N GLU A 192 9.16 14.57 -1.15
CA GLU A 192 9.40 14.28 -2.57
C GLU A 192 10.49 13.20 -2.78
N ASP A 193 11.61 13.31 -2.06
CA ASP A 193 12.72 12.34 -2.10
C ASP A 193 12.36 10.99 -1.46
N GLU A 194 11.54 11.00 -0.41
CA GLU A 194 11.00 9.79 0.22
C GLU A 194 10.00 9.06 -0.70
N ALA A 195 9.17 9.80 -1.42
CA ALA A 195 8.23 9.27 -2.41
C ALA A 195 8.96 8.69 -3.63
N GLU A 196 10.02 9.36 -4.11
CA GLU A 196 10.89 8.83 -5.16
C GLU A 196 11.55 7.51 -4.72
N ALA A 197 12.13 7.49 -3.51
CA ALA A 197 12.74 6.29 -2.95
C ALA A 197 11.74 5.14 -2.84
N LEU A 198 10.51 5.41 -2.37
CA LEU A 198 9.45 4.42 -2.30
C LEU A 198 9.09 3.87 -3.69
N ILE A 199 9.02 4.71 -4.72
CA ILE A 199 8.73 4.26 -6.09
C ILE A 199 9.85 3.34 -6.61
N VAL A 200 11.12 3.64 -6.33
CA VAL A 200 12.25 2.79 -6.69
C VAL A 200 12.16 1.43 -6.00
N ILE A 201 11.86 1.43 -4.69
CA ILE A 201 11.68 0.20 -3.90
C ILE A 201 10.49 -0.62 -4.43
N ALA A 202 9.35 0.01 -4.70
CA ALA A 202 8.16 -0.65 -5.24
C ALA A 202 8.42 -1.27 -6.62
N LYS A 203 9.19 -0.60 -7.50
CA LYS A 203 9.62 -1.18 -8.80
C LYS A 203 10.49 -2.43 -8.59
N ASN A 204 11.39 -2.40 -7.61
CA ASN A 204 12.23 -3.55 -7.31
C ASN A 204 11.41 -4.73 -6.74
N LYS A 205 10.53 -4.48 -5.76
CA LYS A 205 9.62 -5.50 -5.21
C LYS A 205 8.70 -6.08 -6.28
N MET A 206 8.18 -5.24 -7.17
CA MET A 206 7.39 -5.68 -8.33
C MET A 206 8.17 -6.66 -9.21
N LYS A 207 9.45 -6.37 -9.51
CA LYS A 207 10.32 -7.27 -10.27
C LYS A 207 10.53 -8.59 -9.52
N GLU A 208 10.91 -8.56 -8.25
CA GLU A 208 11.11 -9.76 -7.43
C GLU A 208 9.83 -10.61 -7.35
N LYS A 209 8.65 -9.98 -7.16
CA LYS A 209 7.36 -10.68 -7.14
C LYS A 209 7.01 -11.29 -8.50
N SER A 210 7.37 -10.64 -9.61
CA SER A 210 7.17 -11.19 -10.97
C SER A 210 8.04 -12.41 -11.27
N GLU A 211 9.15 -12.58 -10.55
CA GLU A 211 9.96 -13.82 -10.63
C GLU A 211 9.34 -14.95 -9.77
N ASN A 212 8.32 -14.63 -8.96
CA ASN A 212 7.64 -15.52 -8.01
C ASN A 212 6.11 -15.52 -8.22
N GLU A 213 5.64 -15.52 -9.48
CA GLU A 213 4.20 -15.40 -9.83
C GLU A 213 3.31 -16.45 -9.16
N GLU A 214 3.80 -17.66 -8.86
CA GLU A 214 3.02 -18.67 -8.15
C GLU A 214 2.61 -18.22 -6.74
N THR A 215 3.42 -17.37 -6.10
CA THR A 215 3.13 -16.82 -4.77
C THR A 215 2.30 -15.54 -4.87
N TYR A 216 2.61 -14.66 -5.82
CA TYR A 216 2.05 -13.31 -5.85
C TYR A 216 0.94 -13.08 -6.87
N GLY A 217 0.87 -13.86 -7.95
CA GLY A 217 -0.20 -13.81 -8.94
C GLY A 217 -0.60 -12.38 -9.36
N SER A 218 -1.87 -12.02 -9.13
CA SER A 218 -2.39 -10.69 -9.47
C SER A 218 -1.85 -9.54 -8.60
N SER A 219 -1.22 -9.84 -7.46
CA SER A 219 -0.69 -8.83 -6.53
C SER A 219 0.68 -8.25 -6.90
N VAL A 220 1.29 -8.74 -7.99
CA VAL A 220 2.65 -8.31 -8.41
C VAL A 220 2.73 -6.79 -8.57
N ASN A 221 1.68 -6.15 -9.09
CA ASN A 221 1.66 -4.72 -9.43
C ASN A 221 0.74 -3.88 -8.52
N THR A 222 0.32 -4.37 -7.35
CA THR A 222 -0.73 -3.72 -6.53
C THR A 222 -0.45 -2.24 -6.28
N PHE A 223 0.75 -1.87 -5.82
CA PHE A 223 1.12 -0.47 -5.56
C PHE A 223 0.82 0.44 -6.76
N PHE A 224 1.28 0.08 -7.96
CA PHE A 224 1.12 0.90 -9.16
C PHE A 224 -0.33 0.94 -9.65
N ILE A 225 -1.07 -0.17 -9.53
CA ILE A 225 -2.50 -0.23 -9.87
C ILE A 225 -3.28 0.73 -8.99
N VAL A 226 -3.08 0.67 -7.67
CA VAL A 226 -3.77 1.54 -6.72
C VAL A 226 -3.38 2.99 -6.96
N ARG A 227 -2.07 3.32 -7.09
CA ARG A 227 -1.59 4.70 -7.37
C ARG A 227 -2.23 5.28 -8.63
N ALA A 228 -2.33 4.50 -9.71
CA ALA A 228 -2.95 4.93 -10.95
C ALA A 228 -4.46 5.20 -10.76
N ALA A 229 -5.16 4.30 -10.06
CA ALA A 229 -6.59 4.42 -9.78
C ALA A 229 -6.93 5.66 -8.94
N VAL A 230 -6.09 5.99 -7.95
CA VAL A 230 -6.34 7.13 -7.05
C VAL A 230 -5.84 8.47 -7.63
N SER A 231 -4.76 8.47 -8.44
CA SER A 231 -4.22 9.71 -9.02
C SER A 231 -5.06 10.21 -10.21
N GLY A 232 -5.62 9.29 -11.00
CA GLY A 232 -6.45 9.63 -12.15
C GLY A 232 -7.80 10.31 -11.82
N LYS A 233 -8.21 10.32 -10.54
CA LYS A 233 -9.42 11.01 -10.07
C LYS A 233 -9.17 12.47 -9.67
N SER A 234 -7.92 12.86 -9.39
CA SER A 234 -7.59 14.27 -9.06
C SER A 234 -7.77 15.20 -10.27
N ASN A 235 -7.58 14.71 -11.50
CA ASN A 235 -7.64 15.52 -12.72
C ASN A 235 -9.04 15.62 -13.36
N ARG A 236 -10.11 15.17 -12.68
CA ARG A 236 -11.48 15.23 -13.24
C ARG A 236 -12.37 16.31 -12.62
N ASN A 237 -11.85 17.08 -11.66
CA ASN A 237 -12.55 18.17 -11.02
C ASN A 237 -11.67 19.43 -11.05
N ASP A 238 -11.47 20.00 -12.24
CA ASP A 238 -11.13 21.40 -12.48
C ASP A 238 -11.93 21.89 -13.70
#